data_AF-A0A930GXR7-F1
#
_entry.id   AF-A0A930GXR7-F1
#
_cell.length_a   1.000
_cell.length_b   1.000
_cell.length_c   1.000
_cell.angle_alpha   90.00
_cell.angle_beta   90.00
_cell.angle_gamma   90.00
#
_symmetry.space_group_name_H-M   'P 1'
#
loop_
_entity.id
_entity.type
_entity.pdbx_description
1 polymer ?
#
loop_
_entity_poly.entity_id
_entity_poly.type
_entity_poly.pdbx_seq_one_letter_code
_entity_poly.pdbx_strand_id
1 'polypeptide(L)'
;AECYRLLAETGELELYLLPVPYGFKNVKGELRERLYEGESFRKKYSVLEYESVNLQSLQADIIVSPTAFDHVNPVFSLDPFYDSKKIKAFTPHLIYLPDFQVAVPKEGEDKAYYNQRYYIPLPGIAHCDYSIFQKEETVEEYLSYWKENVFSQEDKAGGEGLLRKKCISLESLERTSKKENLGAMPIIAKFFLSIVDEENSI
;
A
#
# COMPACT_ATOMS: atom_id res chain seq x y z
N ALA A 1 -5.39 -10.24 2.92
CA ALA A 1 -6.03 -11.29 3.73
C ALA A 1 -5.14 -11.78 4.88
N GLU A 2 -3.89 -12.20 4.61
CA GLU A 2 -2.98 -12.71 5.65
C GLU A 2 -2.55 -11.65 6.66
N CYS A 3 -2.14 -10.46 6.19
CA CYS A 3 -1.76 -9.35 7.07
C CYS A 3 -2.90 -8.93 8.02
N TYR A 4 -4.14 -8.82 7.52
CA TYR A 4 -5.31 -8.55 8.36
C TYR A 4 -5.45 -9.58 9.49
N ARG A 5 -5.32 -10.87 9.16
CA ARG A 5 -5.43 -11.95 10.16
C ARG A 5 -4.32 -11.86 11.21
N LEU A 6 -3.08 -11.63 10.78
CA LEU A 6 -1.94 -11.47 11.69
C LEU A 6 -2.12 -10.29 12.64
N LEU A 7 -2.64 -9.16 12.14
CA LEU A 7 -2.96 -7.99 12.96
C LEU A 7 -4.14 -8.27 13.91
N ALA A 8 -5.18 -8.95 13.45
CA ALA A 8 -6.34 -9.28 14.28
C ALA A 8 -6.00 -10.25 15.42
N GLU A 9 -5.09 -11.19 15.18
CA GLU A 9 -4.61 -12.15 16.19
C GLU A 9 -3.83 -11.47 17.34
N THR A 10 -3.28 -10.27 17.14
CA THR A 10 -2.61 -9.54 18.25
C THR A 10 -3.59 -8.96 19.24
N GLY A 11 -4.79 -8.56 18.79
CA GLY A 11 -5.79 -7.89 19.62
C GLY A 11 -5.42 -6.46 20.05
N GLU A 12 -4.33 -5.90 19.52
CA GLU A 12 -3.81 -4.58 19.89
C GLU A 12 -4.39 -3.44 19.04
N LEU A 13 -5.01 -3.77 17.90
CA LEU A 13 -5.54 -2.80 16.94
C LEU A 13 -7.03 -3.06 16.68
N GLU A 14 -7.81 -1.99 16.58
CA GLU A 14 -9.18 -2.05 16.08
C GLU A 14 -9.15 -2.10 14.55
N LEU A 15 -9.54 -3.24 13.97
CA LEU A 15 -9.37 -3.51 12.54
C LEU A 15 -10.71 -3.62 11.84
N TYR A 16 -10.79 -2.92 10.72
CA TYR A 16 -11.93 -2.92 9.82
C TYR A 16 -11.47 -3.21 8.40
N LEU A 17 -12.23 -4.05 7.69
CA LEU A 17 -12.09 -4.21 6.26
C LEU A 17 -13.14 -3.34 5.57
N LEU A 18 -12.72 -2.54 4.60
CA LEU A 18 -13.62 -1.75 3.75
C LEU A 18 -13.52 -2.26 2.31
N PRO A 19 -14.31 -3.29 1.93
CA PRO A 19 -14.45 -3.70 0.55
C PRO A 19 -15.13 -2.56 -0.22
N VAL A 20 -14.52 -2.14 -1.32
CA VAL A 20 -15.10 -1.11 -2.20
C VAL A 20 -15.36 -1.72 -3.57
N PRO A 21 -16.39 -1.25 -4.30
CA PRO A 21 -16.64 -1.73 -5.64
C PRO A 21 -15.52 -1.34 -6.60
N TYR A 22 -15.28 -2.21 -7.56
CA TYR A 22 -14.34 -1.99 -8.65
C TYR A 22 -14.94 -2.47 -9.96
N GLY A 23 -14.32 -2.13 -11.08
CA GLY A 23 -14.76 -2.64 -12.38
C GLY A 23 -13.62 -2.79 -13.36
N PHE A 24 -13.82 -3.69 -14.33
CA PHE A 24 -12.87 -3.89 -15.42
C PHE A 24 -13.06 -2.86 -16.53
N LYS A 25 -11.92 -2.41 -17.07
CA LYS A 25 -11.86 -1.51 -18.21
C LYS A 25 -11.85 -2.31 -19.50
N ASN A 26 -12.57 -1.81 -20.51
CA ASN A 26 -12.48 -2.34 -21.86
C ASN A 26 -11.26 -1.78 -22.62
N VAL A 27 -11.07 -2.19 -23.88
CA VAL A 27 -9.96 -1.71 -24.73
C VAL A 27 -9.93 -0.20 -24.99
N LYS A 28 -11.05 0.50 -24.73
CA LYS A 28 -11.17 1.98 -24.80
C LYS A 28 -10.98 2.65 -23.43
N GLY A 29 -10.73 1.89 -22.37
CA GLY A 29 -10.58 2.39 -21.01
C GLY A 29 -11.90 2.62 -20.27
N GLU A 30 -13.05 2.30 -20.85
CA GLU A 30 -14.36 2.53 -20.23
C GLU A 30 -14.69 1.40 -19.25
N LEU A 31 -15.24 1.74 -18.08
CA LEU A 31 -15.67 0.79 -17.04
C LEU A 31 -16.93 0.04 -17.50
N ARG A 32 -16.92 -1.28 -17.45
CA ARG A 32 -18.04 -2.13 -17.92
C ARG A 32 -18.96 -2.59 -16.81
N GLU A 33 -18.43 -3.33 -15.85
CA GLU A 33 -19.20 -3.97 -14.78
C GLU A 33 -18.67 -3.53 -13.41
N ARG A 34 -19.58 -3.28 -12.47
CA ARG A 34 -19.25 -2.99 -11.07
C ARG A 34 -19.34 -4.28 -10.27
N LEU A 35 -18.19 -4.74 -9.79
CA LEU A 35 -18.01 -5.91 -8.95
C LEU A 35 -17.87 -5.48 -7.49
N TYR A 36 -18.39 -6.31 -6.59
CA TYR A 36 -18.32 -6.08 -5.15
C TYR A 36 -18.14 -7.41 -4.42
N GLU A 37 -17.11 -7.51 -3.59
CA GLU A 37 -16.74 -8.75 -2.89
C GLU A 37 -17.05 -8.71 -1.39
N GLY A 38 -17.64 -7.63 -0.88
CA GLY A 38 -17.86 -7.45 0.56
C GLY A 38 -18.76 -8.51 1.19
N GLU A 39 -19.75 -9.03 0.47
CA GLU A 39 -20.59 -10.14 0.94
C GLU A 39 -19.78 -11.43 1.20
N SER A 40 -18.73 -11.68 0.43
CA SER A 40 -17.82 -12.80 0.65
C SER A 40 -16.89 -12.53 1.84
N PHE A 41 -16.45 -11.29 2.01
CA PHE A 41 -15.55 -10.90 3.09
C PHE A 41 -16.22 -10.81 4.45
N ARG A 42 -17.49 -10.40 4.54
CA ARG A 42 -18.25 -10.28 5.80
C ARG A 42 -18.38 -11.63 6.55
N LYS A 43 -18.19 -12.75 5.83
CA LYS A 43 -18.16 -14.10 6.42
C LYS A 43 -16.89 -14.40 7.23
N LYS A 44 -15.83 -13.61 7.05
CA LYS A 44 -14.49 -13.87 7.60
C LYS A 44 -13.89 -12.70 8.36
N TYR A 45 -14.34 -11.48 8.08
CA TYR A 45 -13.74 -10.25 8.57
C TYR A 45 -14.80 -9.28 9.07
N SER A 46 -14.41 -8.38 9.97
CA SER A 46 -15.22 -7.22 10.34
C SER A 46 -15.26 -6.27 9.16
N VAL A 47 -16.41 -6.16 8.49
CA VAL A 47 -16.58 -5.38 7.27
C VAL A 47 -17.36 -4.10 7.56
N LEU A 48 -16.85 -2.98 7.04
CA LEU A 48 -17.58 -1.72 6.94
C LEU A 48 -18.34 -1.65 5.62
N GLU A 49 -19.57 -1.14 5.68
CA GLU A 49 -20.40 -0.92 4.50
C GLU A 49 -19.98 0.37 3.79
N TYR A 50 -19.47 0.25 2.56
CA TYR A 50 -18.90 1.37 1.84
C TYR A 50 -19.94 2.44 1.45
N GLU A 51 -21.22 2.07 1.34
CA GLU A 51 -22.31 3.00 1.06
C GLU A 51 -22.66 3.92 2.24
N SER A 52 -22.40 3.48 3.48
CA SER A 52 -22.80 4.20 4.69
C SER A 52 -21.64 4.68 5.55
N VAL A 53 -20.43 4.14 5.34
CA VAL A 53 -19.26 4.57 6.11
C VAL A 53 -18.91 6.02 5.77
N ASN A 54 -18.69 6.82 6.80
CA ASN A 54 -18.11 8.15 6.66
C ASN A 54 -16.64 8.08 7.07
N LEU A 55 -15.73 8.11 6.09
CA LEU A 55 -14.28 8.02 6.34
C LEU A 55 -13.76 9.16 7.23
N GLN A 56 -14.35 10.35 7.12
CA GLN A 56 -13.97 11.50 7.96
C GLN A 56 -14.33 11.25 9.43
N SER A 57 -15.49 10.65 9.69
CA SER A 57 -15.95 10.33 11.04
C SER A 57 -15.30 9.09 11.63
N LEU A 58 -14.76 8.20 10.78
CA LEU A 58 -14.03 7.02 11.22
C LEU A 58 -12.74 7.40 11.95
N GLN A 59 -12.12 8.54 11.58
CA GLN A 59 -10.87 9.03 12.17
C GLN A 59 -9.79 7.94 12.27
N ALA A 60 -9.66 7.14 11.21
CA ALA A 60 -8.72 6.03 11.20
C ALA A 60 -7.28 6.54 11.29
N ASP A 61 -6.53 6.06 12.30
CA ASP A 61 -5.10 6.36 12.45
C ASP A 61 -4.30 5.90 11.23
N ILE A 62 -4.69 4.76 10.65
CA ILE A 62 -4.06 4.17 9.48
C ILE A 62 -5.13 3.71 8.48
N ILE A 63 -4.97 4.11 7.22
CA ILE A 63 -5.67 3.45 6.10
C ILE A 63 -4.64 2.65 5.30
N VAL A 64 -4.90 1.35 5.12
CA VAL A 64 -4.07 0.47 4.31
C VAL A 64 -4.80 0.17 3.00
N SER A 65 -4.15 0.45 1.87
CA SER A 65 -4.63 0.06 0.54
C SER A 65 -3.70 -0.95 -0.11
N PRO A 66 -4.22 -2.10 -0.61
CA PRO A 66 -3.43 -3.00 -1.44
C PRO A 66 -3.24 -2.50 -2.87
N THR A 67 -3.84 -1.36 -3.20
CA THR A 67 -3.77 -0.74 -4.52
C THR A 67 -3.17 0.66 -4.43
N ALA A 68 -2.21 0.96 -5.31
CA ALA A 68 -1.61 2.29 -5.47
C ALA A 68 -1.94 2.92 -6.82
N PHE A 69 -2.85 2.30 -7.59
CA PHE A 69 -3.03 2.63 -8.99
C PHE A 69 -3.83 3.90 -9.25
N ASP A 70 -4.68 4.33 -8.32
CA ASP A 70 -5.75 5.28 -8.60
C ASP A 70 -6.49 4.87 -9.90
N HIS A 71 -6.71 5.81 -10.82
CA HIS A 71 -7.34 5.57 -12.11
C HIS A 71 -6.36 5.12 -13.21
N VAL A 72 -5.05 4.97 -12.97
CA VAL A 72 -4.07 4.70 -14.04
C VAL A 72 -3.89 3.23 -14.41
N ASN A 73 -4.44 2.30 -13.63
CA ASN A 73 -4.41 0.87 -13.98
C ASN A 73 -5.20 0.63 -15.29
N PRO A 74 -4.62 -0.04 -16.30
CA PRO A 74 -5.30 -0.26 -17.57
C PRO A 74 -6.38 -1.36 -17.52
N VAL A 75 -6.37 -2.21 -16.50
CA VAL A 75 -7.21 -3.41 -16.38
C VAL A 75 -8.47 -3.14 -15.56
N PHE A 76 -8.35 -2.49 -14.42
CA PHE A 76 -9.48 -2.21 -13.54
C PHE A 76 -9.37 -0.83 -12.88
N SER A 77 -10.47 -0.34 -12.30
CA SER A 77 -10.50 0.87 -11.48
C SER A 77 -11.40 0.67 -10.29
N LEU A 78 -11.04 1.27 -9.16
CA LEU A 78 -11.96 1.52 -8.07
C LEU A 78 -12.83 2.74 -8.42
N ASP A 79 -13.85 3.01 -7.60
CA ASP A 79 -14.50 4.33 -7.60
C ASP A 79 -13.44 5.42 -7.33
N PRO A 80 -13.35 6.49 -8.14
CA PRO A 80 -12.36 7.55 -7.97
C PRO A 80 -12.39 8.24 -6.60
N PHE A 81 -13.45 8.09 -5.80
CA PHE A 81 -13.45 8.53 -4.41
C PHE A 81 -12.34 7.85 -3.59
N TYR A 82 -12.02 6.58 -3.89
CA TYR A 82 -11.00 5.79 -3.21
C TYR A 82 -9.58 5.92 -3.81
N ASP A 83 -9.37 6.86 -4.74
CA ASP A 83 -8.02 7.20 -5.20
C ASP A 83 -7.16 7.64 -4.00
N SER A 84 -5.92 7.14 -3.93
CA SER A 84 -4.95 7.39 -2.85
C SER A 84 -4.82 8.88 -2.53
N LYS A 85 -4.83 9.74 -3.56
CA LYS A 85 -4.78 11.20 -3.41
C LYS A 85 -5.92 11.78 -2.56
N LYS A 86 -7.12 11.20 -2.66
CA LYS A 86 -8.31 11.66 -1.93
C LYS A 86 -8.37 11.05 -0.54
N ILE A 87 -8.19 9.73 -0.44
CA ILE A 87 -8.31 9.04 0.85
C ILE A 87 -7.20 9.40 1.84
N LYS A 88 -6.07 9.91 1.36
CA LYS A 88 -5.02 10.50 2.21
C LYS A 88 -5.56 11.62 3.12
N ALA A 89 -6.62 12.32 2.73
CA ALA A 89 -7.19 13.37 3.58
C ALA A 89 -7.95 12.84 4.81
N PHE A 90 -8.28 11.54 4.86
CA PHE A 90 -9.07 10.92 5.94
C PHE A 90 -8.23 10.14 6.95
N THR A 91 -6.90 10.21 6.86
CA THR A 91 -6.00 9.51 7.78
C THR A 91 -4.66 10.26 7.90
N PRO A 92 -4.03 10.29 9.08
CA PRO A 92 -2.67 10.79 9.20
C PRO A 92 -1.68 9.86 8.47
N HIS A 93 -1.96 8.55 8.37
CA HIS A 93 -1.06 7.57 7.75
C HIS A 93 -1.77 6.71 6.69
N LEU A 94 -1.53 7.03 5.42
CA LEU A 94 -1.95 6.21 4.29
C LEU A 94 -0.82 5.26 3.90
N ILE A 95 -1.08 3.97 3.95
CA ILE A 95 -0.09 2.92 3.67
C ILE A 95 -0.48 2.15 2.41
N TYR A 96 0.45 2.04 1.47
CA TYR A 96 0.36 1.07 0.38
C TYR A 96 1.00 -0.26 0.82
N LEU A 97 0.21 -1.33 0.81
CA LEU A 97 0.67 -2.69 1.12
C LEU A 97 0.16 -3.66 0.04
N PRO A 98 0.88 -3.84 -1.08
CA PRO A 98 0.45 -4.71 -2.17
C PRO A 98 0.15 -6.13 -1.71
N ASP A 99 -0.91 -6.72 -2.24
CA ASP A 99 -1.29 -8.12 -2.03
C ASP A 99 -0.65 -9.08 -3.05
N PHE A 100 0.25 -8.57 -3.87
CA PHE A 100 1.05 -9.32 -4.83
C PHE A 100 2.54 -9.05 -4.63
N GLN A 101 3.37 -10.00 -5.03
CA GLN A 101 4.81 -9.84 -5.09
C GLN A 101 5.25 -9.69 -6.53
N VAL A 102 6.21 -8.80 -6.77
CA VAL A 102 6.87 -8.68 -8.07
C VAL A 102 8.32 -9.05 -7.90
N ALA A 103 8.76 -10.03 -8.69
CA ALA A 103 10.17 -10.38 -8.77
C ALA A 103 10.96 -9.25 -9.44
N VAL A 104 12.16 -8.97 -8.92
CA VAL A 104 13.10 -8.07 -9.61
C VAL A 104 13.54 -8.75 -10.90
N PRO A 105 13.42 -8.08 -12.07
CA PRO A 105 13.88 -8.63 -13.33
C PRO A 105 15.37 -9.00 -13.30
N LYS A 106 15.71 -10.10 -13.95
CA LYS A 106 17.11 -10.54 -14.14
C LYS A 106 17.62 -10.15 -15.52
N GLU A 107 18.93 -10.19 -15.68
CA GLU A 107 19.58 -9.99 -16.98
C GLU A 107 18.97 -10.93 -18.05
N GLY A 108 18.61 -10.37 -19.20
CA GLY A 108 17.92 -11.07 -20.28
C GLY A 108 16.39 -11.10 -20.18
N GLU A 109 15.79 -10.58 -19.10
CA GLU A 109 14.33 -10.47 -18.93
C GLU A 109 13.79 -9.11 -19.43
N ASP A 110 14.10 -8.74 -20.67
CA ASP A 110 13.76 -7.42 -21.25
C ASP A 110 12.27 -7.06 -21.13
N LYS A 111 11.38 -8.06 -21.25
CA LYS A 111 9.93 -7.86 -21.07
C LYS A 111 9.57 -7.47 -19.63
N ALA A 112 10.24 -8.05 -18.64
CA ALA A 112 10.00 -7.74 -17.24
C ALA A 112 10.48 -6.32 -16.92
N TYR A 113 11.69 -5.94 -17.38
CA TYR A 113 12.17 -4.55 -17.30
C TYR A 113 11.21 -3.57 -17.99
N TYR A 114 10.78 -3.89 -19.21
CA TYR A 114 9.82 -3.07 -19.94
C TYR A 114 8.53 -2.87 -19.12
N ASN A 115 7.97 -3.94 -18.55
CA ASN A 115 6.70 -3.90 -17.82
C ASN A 115 6.73 -3.10 -16.49
N GLN A 116 7.90 -2.85 -15.91
CA GLN A 116 8.05 -2.08 -14.66
C GLN A 116 7.36 -0.71 -14.70
N ARG A 117 7.34 -0.06 -15.87
CA ARG A 117 6.68 1.24 -16.04
C ARG A 117 5.18 1.25 -15.73
N TYR A 118 4.54 0.08 -15.69
CA TYR A 118 3.10 -0.03 -15.44
C TYR A 118 2.76 -0.18 -13.96
N TYR A 119 3.72 -0.51 -13.10
CA TYR A 119 3.46 -0.81 -11.69
C TYR A 119 4.44 -0.20 -10.69
N ILE A 120 5.59 0.32 -11.12
CA ILE A 120 6.53 1.02 -10.24
C ILE A 120 6.17 2.50 -10.02
N PRO A 121 5.91 3.31 -11.07
CA PRO A 121 5.64 4.74 -10.90
C PRO A 121 4.15 5.02 -10.61
N LEU A 122 3.54 4.20 -9.76
CA LEU A 122 2.12 4.34 -9.45
C LEU A 122 1.86 5.58 -8.58
N PRO A 123 0.75 6.32 -8.80
CA PRO A 123 0.43 7.52 -8.03
C PRO A 123 0.44 7.31 -6.51
N GLY A 124 -0.05 6.16 -6.04
CA GLY A 124 -0.06 5.84 -4.61
C GLY A 124 1.32 5.76 -3.98
N ILE A 125 2.39 5.48 -4.73
CA ILE A 125 3.76 5.53 -4.20
C ILE A 125 4.14 6.98 -3.80
N ALA A 126 3.65 7.97 -4.56
CA ALA A 126 3.82 9.38 -4.21
C ALA A 126 2.91 9.79 -3.04
N HIS A 127 1.64 9.37 -3.05
CA HIS A 127 0.63 9.86 -2.11
C HIS A 127 0.67 9.19 -0.73
N CYS A 128 0.96 7.89 -0.65
CA CYS A 128 1.01 7.15 0.61
C CYS A 128 2.23 7.57 1.43
N ASP A 129 2.14 7.65 2.75
CA ASP A 129 3.26 7.94 3.64
C ASP A 129 4.25 6.79 3.66
N TYR A 130 3.74 5.56 3.63
CA TYR A 130 4.55 4.35 3.55
C TYR A 130 4.12 3.44 2.41
N SER A 131 5.08 2.81 1.75
CA SER A 131 4.90 1.73 0.78
C SER A 131 5.69 0.52 1.25
N ILE A 132 4.99 -0.54 1.65
CA ILE A 132 5.60 -1.69 2.34
C ILE A 132 5.75 -2.85 1.36
N PHE A 133 6.97 -3.35 1.20
CA PHE A 133 7.30 -4.48 0.35
C PHE A 133 7.89 -5.63 1.17
N GLN A 134 7.82 -6.85 0.64
CA GLN A 134 8.32 -8.03 1.35
C GLN A 134 9.85 -8.03 1.47
N LYS A 135 10.56 -7.60 0.43
CA LYS A 135 12.01 -7.74 0.30
C LYS A 135 12.71 -6.40 0.07
N GLU A 136 13.95 -6.31 0.53
CA GLU A 136 14.79 -5.12 0.32
C GLU A 136 15.11 -4.90 -1.16
N GLU A 137 15.34 -5.97 -1.92
CA GLU A 137 15.63 -5.90 -3.37
C GLU A 137 14.51 -5.19 -4.14
N THR A 138 13.25 -5.35 -3.73
CA THR A 138 12.11 -4.66 -4.34
C THR A 138 12.14 -3.18 -4.04
N VAL A 139 12.52 -2.78 -2.82
CA VAL A 139 12.66 -1.36 -2.45
C VAL A 139 13.73 -0.68 -3.30
N GLU A 140 14.91 -1.30 -3.43
CA GLU A 140 16.01 -0.75 -4.23
C GLU A 140 15.65 -0.61 -5.72
N GLU A 141 14.86 -1.53 -6.25
CA GLU A 141 14.34 -1.44 -7.62
C GLU A 141 13.40 -0.24 -7.80
N TYR A 142 12.49 -0.01 -6.84
CA TYR A 142 11.61 1.16 -6.88
C TYR A 142 12.41 2.45 -6.79
N LEU A 143 13.39 2.53 -5.89
CA LEU A 143 14.25 3.72 -5.74
C LEU A 143 15.04 4.01 -7.01
N SER A 144 15.67 2.97 -7.59
CA SER A 144 16.43 3.09 -8.83
C SER A 144 15.55 3.52 -10.00
N TYR A 145 14.38 2.88 -10.16
CA TYR A 145 13.44 3.24 -11.22
C TYR A 145 12.95 4.69 -11.09
N TRP A 146 12.57 5.14 -9.90
CA TRP A 146 12.10 6.50 -9.66
C TRP A 146 13.19 7.54 -9.91
N LYS A 147 14.41 7.25 -9.47
CA LYS A 147 15.58 8.11 -9.73
C LYS A 147 15.86 8.29 -11.21
N GLU A 148 15.74 7.23 -12.01
CA GLU A 148 16.06 7.31 -13.44
C GLU A 148 14.91 7.80 -14.31
N ASN A 149 13.66 7.52 -13.93
CA ASN A 149 12.51 7.71 -14.83
C ASN A 149 11.45 8.71 -14.33
N VAL A 150 11.43 9.04 -13.04
CA VAL A 150 10.35 9.84 -12.43
C VAL A 150 10.85 11.19 -11.93
N PHE A 151 11.96 11.21 -11.18
CA PHE A 151 12.50 12.47 -10.66
C PHE A 151 13.16 13.30 -11.76
N SER A 152 12.93 14.62 -11.68
CA SER A 152 13.70 15.59 -12.47
C SER A 152 15.17 15.56 -12.02
N GLN A 153 16.09 16.08 -12.85
CA GLN A 153 17.51 16.13 -12.50
C GLN A 153 17.78 16.92 -11.21
N GLU A 154 17.00 17.97 -10.95
CA GLU A 154 17.10 18.79 -9.75
C GLU A 154 16.58 18.05 -8.51
N ASP A 155 15.57 17.21 -8.69
CA ASP A 155 14.91 16.49 -7.60
C ASP A 155 15.58 15.17 -7.25
N LYS A 156 16.46 14.60 -8.09
CA LYS A 156 17.00 13.24 -7.89
C LYS A 156 17.55 13.00 -6.47
N ALA A 157 18.38 13.91 -5.97
CA ALA A 157 19.02 13.74 -4.66
C ALA A 157 18.02 13.87 -3.49
N GLY A 158 17.12 14.85 -3.53
CA GLY A 158 16.11 15.07 -2.47
C GLY A 158 14.99 14.03 -2.52
N GLY A 159 14.49 13.76 -3.73
CA GLY A 159 13.44 12.79 -4.01
C GLY A 159 13.82 11.36 -3.63
N GLU A 160 15.05 10.92 -3.93
CA GLU A 160 15.53 9.60 -3.52
C GLU A 160 15.56 9.45 -1.99
N GLY A 161 16.05 10.48 -1.28
CA GLY A 161 16.09 10.47 0.18
C GLY A 161 14.69 10.46 0.82
N LEU A 162 13.74 11.19 0.24
CA LEU A 162 12.34 11.17 0.67
C LEU A 162 11.69 9.82 0.39
N LEU A 163 11.84 9.29 -0.83
CA LEU A 163 11.26 8.02 -1.22
C LEU A 163 11.81 6.85 -0.39
N ARG A 164 13.11 6.85 -0.07
CA ARG A 164 13.74 5.83 0.78
C ARG A 164 13.17 5.80 2.20
N LYS A 165 12.74 6.94 2.75
CA LYS A 165 12.07 6.98 4.07
C LYS A 165 10.67 6.36 4.04
N LYS A 166 10.04 6.38 2.87
CA LYS A 166 8.64 5.93 2.66
C LYS A 166 8.56 4.47 2.21
N CYS A 167 9.51 3.99 1.41
CA CYS A 167 9.54 2.61 0.95
C CYS A 167 10.19 1.70 2.01
N ILE A 168 9.39 0.82 2.61
CA ILE A 168 9.79 -0.03 3.73
C ILE A 168 9.85 -1.49 3.27
N SER A 169 10.84 -2.21 3.76
CA SER A 169 11.00 -3.65 3.55
C SER A 169 10.74 -4.41 4.85
N LEU A 170 9.82 -5.38 4.81
CA LEU A 170 9.56 -6.26 5.96
C LEU A 170 10.82 -7.05 6.35
N GLU A 171 11.60 -7.53 5.38
CA GLU A 171 12.89 -8.20 5.63
C GLU A 171 13.87 -7.31 6.42
N SER A 172 13.96 -6.02 6.09
CA SER A 172 14.81 -5.08 6.81
C SER A 172 14.29 -4.80 8.22
N LEU A 173 12.97 -4.65 8.40
CA LEU A 173 12.36 -4.50 9.73
C LEU A 173 12.61 -5.73 10.61
N GLU A 174 12.44 -6.94 10.07
CA GLU A 174 12.69 -8.19 10.81
C GLU A 174 14.14 -8.32 11.26
N ARG A 175 15.09 -7.97 10.38
CA ARG A 175 16.52 -7.99 10.68
C ARG A 175 16.88 -7.02 11.80
N THR A 176 16.23 -5.86 11.88
CA THR A 176 16.41 -4.91 12.99
C THR A 176 15.76 -5.43 14.27
N SER A 177 14.50 -5.89 14.22
CA SER A 177 13.80 -6.41 15.41
C SER A 177 14.49 -7.63 16.05
N LYS A 178 15.10 -8.52 15.25
CA LYS A 178 15.89 -9.66 15.77
C LYS A 178 17.11 -9.21 16.56
N LYS A 179 17.71 -8.06 16.24
CA LYS A 179 18.85 -7.52 17.00
C LYS A 179 18.43 -6.95 18.34
N GLU A 180 17.20 -6.46 18.44
CA GLU A 180 16.65 -5.80 19.62
C GLU A 180 15.89 -6.76 20.55
N ASN A 181 15.73 -8.03 20.15
CA ASN A 181 15.07 -9.10 20.93
C ASN A 181 13.60 -8.80 21.31
N LEU A 182 12.89 -8.02 20.48
CA LEU A 182 11.45 -7.74 20.67
C LEU A 182 10.62 -8.99 20.38
N GLY A 183 9.70 -9.35 21.28
CA GLY A 183 8.97 -10.62 21.38
C GLY A 183 8.13 -11.10 20.17
N ALA A 184 7.26 -12.10 20.40
CA ALA A 184 6.61 -12.94 19.39
C ALA A 184 5.61 -12.26 18.43
N MET A 185 5.36 -10.95 18.57
CA MET A 185 4.40 -10.22 17.75
C MET A 185 4.89 -10.10 16.28
N PRO A 186 3.99 -10.26 15.28
CA PRO A 186 4.33 -10.06 13.87
C PRO A 186 4.97 -8.69 13.62
N ILE A 187 6.00 -8.64 12.78
CA ILE A 187 6.77 -7.40 12.54
C ILE A 187 5.91 -6.26 11.99
N ILE A 188 4.93 -6.59 11.14
CA ILE A 188 4.00 -5.61 10.57
C ILE A 188 3.09 -5.00 11.64
N ALA A 189 2.70 -5.78 12.64
CA ALA A 189 1.92 -5.28 13.76
C ALA A 189 2.74 -4.32 14.62
N LYS A 190 3.99 -4.68 14.93
CA LYS A 190 4.93 -3.78 15.63
C LYS A 190 5.10 -2.45 14.89
N PHE A 191 5.24 -2.51 13.56
CA PHE A 191 5.38 -1.32 12.74
C PHE A 191 4.13 -0.44 12.75
N PHE A 192 2.93 -1.02 12.66
CA PHE A 192 1.70 -0.24 12.73
C PHE A 192 1.49 0.37 14.12
N LEU A 193 1.81 -0.37 15.19
CA LEU A 193 1.75 0.16 16.55
C LEU A 193 2.74 1.31 16.74
N SER A 194 3.97 1.24 16.21
CA SER A 194 4.91 2.36 16.31
C SER A 194 4.41 3.61 15.59
N ILE A 195 3.68 3.48 14.48
CA ILE A 195 3.06 4.61 13.78
C ILE A 195 1.99 5.26 14.67
N VAL A 196 1.13 4.45 15.31
CA VAL A 196 0.07 4.93 16.20
C VAL A 196 0.63 5.56 17.47
N ASP A 197 1.69 4.99 18.04
CA ASP A 197 2.34 5.49 19.27
C ASP A 197 3.07 6.83 19.05
N GLU A 198 3.69 7.02 17.88
CA GLU A 198 4.33 8.29 17.51
C GLU A 198 3.31 9.44 17.45
N GLU A 199 2.10 9.19 16.96
CA GLU A 199 1.03 10.20 16.88
C GLU A 199 0.48 10.58 18.27
N ASN A 200 0.31 9.58 19.16
CA ASN A 200 -0.19 9.79 20.53
C ASN A 200 0.81 10.50 21.46
N SER A 201 2.07 10.62 21.03
CA SER A 201 3.16 11.23 21.80
C SER A 201 3.34 12.73 21.52
N ILE A 202 2.55 13.31 20.61
CA ILE A 202 2.59 14.72 20.17
C ILE A 202 1.42 15.50 20.78
#